data_AF-A0A955DQ23-F1
#
_entry.id   AF-A0A955DQ23-F1
#
_cell.length_a   1.000
_cell.length_b   1.000
_cell.length_c   1.000
_cell.angle_alpha   90.00
_cell.angle_beta   90.00
_cell.angle_gamma   90.00
#
_symmetry.space_group_name_H-M   'P 1'
#
loop_
_entity.id
_entity.type
_entity.pdbx_description
1 polymer ?
#
loop_
_entity_poly.entity_id
_entity_poly.type
_entity_poly.pdbx_seq_one_letter_code
_entity_poly.pdbx_strand_id
1 'polypeptide(L)'
;TLSPCQPIKLARRSNTVARDEADGEHDDAGNTDGAHASNGSPHSAGAPHGQNGANTSGGNASSGAPVTTIITTTTNAGAGNGDGSDGAQLGGGGGGAGWQISGSNVYFNAGRVGIGTSSPSYALDVRANGNRAIYAFNNANSGNNYGMYGRTISENGRAIYGQASSSEGLSVGVQGVANSPVARGVLGISQASDGDGIGVYGETNSSDGFAGYFTGGKSFVEGPLGVGLTTPLAAVDVEGDLSVRGANLLLGFYNVATTERKIHAMADIQMWTNYLNNGAEYSWWDAIYDGSGPKEMLRVEAGPTGDVLANGAFVSNGLDYAEGFKIGEEGLEPGDVVMIVDGDWERILRADEPYANLLVGVISERPSFIAGMSFDAELAADADLGRQYREAVTNEDGATIRSISNTLRERVTQQIKPVALAGRVPVKVDASFGAIRPGDRLTSSSTPGHAMVQRRSGPSIGIALEGIDSGTGQITVLIQPCWAAVNVPGGAIRPAADELNAAADMAERVSELEATVERLTQIIEEMH
;
A
#
# COMPACT_ATOMS: atom_id res chain seq x y z
N THR A 1 -12.86 54.44 11.20
CA THR A 1 -13.73 53.26 11.03
C THR A 1 -13.30 52.21 12.03
N LEU A 2 -13.93 52.21 13.21
CA LEU A 2 -13.65 51.23 14.27
C LEU A 2 -14.14 49.87 13.79
N SER A 3 -13.27 48.86 13.79
CA SER A 3 -13.68 47.48 13.51
C SER A 3 -14.74 47.06 14.57
N PRO A 4 -15.91 46.53 14.17
CA PRO A 4 -17.01 46.23 15.09
C PRO A 4 -16.71 45.09 16.07
N CYS A 5 -15.63 44.33 15.87
CA CYS A 5 -15.10 43.38 16.84
C CYS A 5 -13.81 43.94 17.44
N GLN A 6 -13.79 44.15 18.76
CA GLN A 6 -12.57 44.36 19.52
C GLN A 6 -12.11 43.01 20.08
N PRO A 7 -10.81 42.66 20.01
CA PRO A 7 -10.30 41.44 20.63
C PRO A 7 -10.52 41.50 22.15
N ILE A 8 -10.92 40.36 22.74
CA ILE A 8 -11.04 40.20 24.19
C ILE A 8 -9.64 40.41 24.79
N LYS A 9 -9.47 41.48 25.58
CA LYS A 9 -8.20 41.79 26.24
C LYS A 9 -7.98 40.83 27.42
N LEU A 10 -7.33 39.70 27.15
CA LEU A 10 -6.67 38.90 28.17
C LEU A 10 -5.33 39.58 28.53
N ALA A 11 -5.17 39.97 29.79
CA ALA A 11 -3.97 40.66 30.28
C ALA A 11 -2.74 39.73 30.20
N ARG A 12 -1.82 39.99 29.26
CA ARG A 12 -0.52 39.30 29.19
C ARG A 12 0.54 40.05 29.99
N ARG A 13 1.22 39.34 30.90
CA ARG A 13 2.55 39.71 31.39
C ARG A 13 3.59 39.27 30.36
N SER A 14 4.39 40.21 29.87
CA SER A 14 5.49 39.99 28.94
C SER A 14 6.76 39.55 29.66
N ASN A 15 7.41 38.50 29.17
CA ASN A 15 8.83 38.25 29.44
C ASN A 15 9.54 38.02 28.10
N THR A 16 10.37 39.00 27.73
CA THR A 16 11.32 38.99 26.62
C THR A 16 12.59 38.26 27.03
N VAL A 17 13.12 37.40 26.16
CA VAL A 17 14.52 36.93 26.23
C VAL A 17 15.18 37.20 24.88
N ALA A 18 16.33 37.85 24.97
CA ALA A 18 17.15 38.37 23.87
C ALA A 18 17.94 37.26 23.16
N ARG A 19 18.19 37.48 21.86
CA ARG A 19 19.18 36.80 21.04
C ARG A 19 20.49 37.59 21.12
N ASP A 20 21.61 36.89 21.27
CA ASP A 20 22.94 37.43 20.98
C ASP A 20 23.49 36.72 19.74
N GLU A 21 23.85 37.53 18.75
CA GLU A 21 24.73 37.20 17.63
C GLU A 21 26.18 37.42 18.06
N ALA A 22 27.11 36.64 17.51
CA ALA A 22 28.52 37.00 17.48
C ALA A 22 29.18 36.44 16.20
N ASP A 23 29.61 37.38 15.37
CA ASP A 23 30.47 37.22 14.20
C ASP A 23 31.91 36.81 14.58
N GLY A 24 32.64 36.26 13.61
CA GLY A 24 34.07 35.97 13.75
C GLY A 24 34.71 35.51 12.43
N GLU A 25 35.12 36.50 11.64
CA GLU A 25 35.81 36.44 10.34
C GLU A 25 37.35 36.36 10.53
N HIS A 26 38.08 35.62 9.68
CA HIS A 26 39.38 36.01 9.09
C HIS A 26 40.09 34.89 8.28
N ASP A 27 40.30 35.18 6.99
CA ASP A 27 41.51 35.09 6.14
C ASP A 27 42.57 33.99 6.36
N ASP A 28 43.02 33.31 5.28
CA ASP A 28 44.11 33.83 4.43
C ASP A 28 44.49 32.89 3.26
N ALA A 29 45.19 33.47 2.27
CA ALA A 29 45.47 33.05 0.89
C ALA A 29 46.41 31.84 0.64
N GLY A 30 46.44 31.34 -0.62
CA GLY A 30 47.54 30.49 -1.10
C GLY A 30 47.38 29.83 -2.48
N ASN A 31 47.84 30.51 -3.53
CA ASN A 31 48.00 30.09 -4.93
C ASN A 31 49.11 29.02 -5.13
N THR A 32 49.01 28.13 -6.13
CA THR A 32 49.97 27.97 -7.27
C THR A 32 49.84 26.66 -8.08
N ASP A 33 50.19 26.82 -9.36
CA ASP A 33 50.19 25.93 -10.53
C ASP A 33 51.02 24.62 -10.44
N GLY A 34 50.81 23.72 -11.41
CA GLY A 34 51.88 22.81 -11.85
C GLY A 34 51.44 21.60 -12.69
N ALA A 35 51.47 21.77 -14.01
CA ALA A 35 51.34 20.70 -15.02
C ALA A 35 52.64 19.91 -15.22
N HIS A 36 52.54 18.67 -15.71
CA HIS A 36 53.45 17.92 -16.64
C HIS A 36 53.23 16.40 -16.45
N ALA A 37 53.47 15.47 -17.38
CA ALA A 37 53.39 15.34 -18.84
C ALA A 37 54.01 13.94 -19.15
N SER A 38 53.52 13.28 -20.21
CA SER A 38 54.23 12.23 -21.00
C SER A 38 54.50 10.88 -20.30
N ASN A 39 54.70 9.73 -20.94
CA ASN A 39 54.73 9.26 -22.33
C ASN A 39 54.66 7.72 -22.21
N GLY A 40 54.00 7.01 -23.12
CA GLY A 40 54.77 6.13 -24.01
C GLY A 40 54.20 4.70 -24.08
N SER A 41 53.58 4.40 -25.22
CA SER A 41 53.44 3.04 -25.81
C SER A 41 54.85 2.50 -26.21
N PRO A 42 55.05 1.51 -27.11
CA PRO A 42 54.13 0.58 -27.81
C PRO A 42 54.70 -0.87 -28.00
N HIS A 43 54.03 -1.62 -28.88
CA HIS A 43 54.49 -2.69 -29.80
C HIS A 43 53.90 -4.09 -29.51
N SER A 44 52.90 -4.57 -30.27
CA SER A 44 52.86 -4.98 -31.70
C SER A 44 53.47 -6.38 -31.90
N ALA A 45 53.03 -7.28 -32.78
CA ALA A 45 51.93 -7.42 -33.74
C ALA A 45 52.14 -8.82 -34.38
N GLY A 46 51.18 -9.33 -35.15
CA GLY A 46 51.47 -10.42 -36.09
C GLY A 46 50.23 -11.14 -36.62
N ALA A 47 49.70 -10.67 -37.74
CA ALA A 47 48.64 -11.29 -38.53
C ALA A 47 49.26 -12.20 -39.65
N PRO A 48 48.58 -12.49 -40.78
CA PRO A 48 47.74 -13.65 -41.08
C PRO A 48 48.26 -14.47 -42.29
N HIS A 49 47.53 -15.50 -42.75
CA HIS A 49 47.77 -16.10 -44.07
C HIS A 49 46.49 -16.61 -44.75
N GLY A 50 46.40 -16.39 -46.07
CA GLY A 50 45.22 -16.63 -46.92
C GLY A 50 45.31 -17.78 -47.95
N GLN A 51 44.15 -17.96 -48.60
CA GLN A 51 43.75 -18.56 -49.90
C GLN A 51 44.60 -19.62 -50.63
N ASN A 52 43.92 -20.66 -51.14
CA ASN A 52 43.98 -21.14 -52.54
C ASN A 52 42.79 -22.09 -52.85
N GLY A 53 42.24 -22.00 -54.07
CA GLY A 53 41.25 -22.93 -54.60
C GLY A 53 41.85 -23.94 -55.60
N ALA A 54 41.14 -25.04 -55.87
CA ALA A 54 41.22 -25.80 -57.12
C ALA A 54 40.03 -26.77 -57.28
N ASN A 55 39.51 -26.75 -58.50
CA ASN A 55 38.47 -27.57 -59.12
C ASN A 55 39.06 -28.93 -59.56
N THR A 56 38.33 -30.05 -59.38
CA THR A 56 38.26 -31.13 -60.40
C THR A 56 36.92 -31.86 -60.35
N SER A 57 36.29 -31.90 -61.51
CA SER A 57 35.15 -32.70 -61.95
C SER A 57 35.51 -34.17 -62.19
N GLY A 58 34.55 -35.07 -61.97
CA GLY A 58 34.60 -36.45 -62.49
C GLY A 58 33.41 -37.28 -62.04
N GLY A 59 32.36 -37.34 -62.88
CA GLY A 59 31.22 -38.23 -62.66
C GLY A 59 31.52 -39.67 -63.08
N ASN A 60 30.83 -40.63 -62.46
CA ASN A 60 30.16 -41.69 -63.21
C ASN A 60 29.01 -42.28 -62.38
N ALA A 61 27.87 -42.46 -63.04
CA ALA A 61 26.71 -43.14 -62.50
C ALA A 61 26.89 -44.65 -62.58
N SER A 62 26.49 -45.38 -61.55
CA SER A 62 25.97 -46.74 -61.73
C SER A 62 25.07 -47.12 -60.57
N SER A 63 23.78 -47.22 -60.89
CA SER A 63 22.75 -47.91 -60.12
C SER A 63 23.14 -49.38 -59.85
N GLY A 64 23.11 -49.80 -58.59
CA GLY A 64 23.24 -51.19 -58.18
C GLY A 64 22.58 -51.38 -56.82
N ALA A 65 21.64 -52.32 -56.73
CA ALA A 65 20.92 -52.67 -55.51
C ALA A 65 21.86 -52.94 -54.32
N PRO A 66 21.44 -52.68 -53.06
CA PRO A 66 22.29 -52.95 -51.92
C PRO A 66 22.52 -54.47 -51.77
N VAL A 67 23.73 -54.89 -52.10
CA VAL A 67 24.32 -56.15 -51.64
C VAL A 67 24.49 -56.03 -50.12
N THR A 68 23.85 -56.92 -49.38
CA THR A 68 24.09 -57.06 -47.93
C THR A 68 25.50 -57.62 -47.72
N THR A 69 26.48 -56.73 -47.58
CA THR A 69 27.82 -57.09 -47.13
C THR A 69 27.80 -57.26 -45.62
N ILE A 70 27.76 -58.50 -45.15
CA ILE A 70 28.12 -58.84 -43.77
C ILE A 70 29.64 -58.69 -43.65
N ILE A 71 30.08 -57.90 -42.68
CA ILE A 71 31.49 -57.69 -42.35
C ILE A 71 32.09 -59.03 -41.91
N THR A 72 32.94 -59.60 -42.77
CA THR A 72 33.97 -60.55 -42.38
C THR A 72 35.00 -59.83 -41.51
N THR A 73 35.11 -60.20 -40.24
CA THR A 73 36.31 -59.88 -39.45
C THR A 73 37.49 -60.60 -40.08
N THR A 74 38.49 -59.86 -40.55
CA THR A 74 39.81 -60.41 -40.88
C THR A 74 40.47 -60.93 -39.61
N THR A 75 40.31 -62.22 -39.33
CA THR A 75 41.31 -62.99 -38.59
C THR A 75 42.15 -63.73 -39.63
N ASN A 76 43.44 -63.41 -39.68
CA ASN A 76 44.43 -64.26 -40.35
C ASN A 76 44.38 -65.65 -39.69
N ALA A 77 43.78 -66.62 -40.36
CA ALA A 77 43.97 -68.03 -40.09
C ALA A 77 43.97 -68.78 -41.42
N GLY A 78 45.01 -69.60 -41.62
CA GLY A 78 45.36 -70.20 -42.90
C GLY A 78 44.28 -71.09 -43.51
N ALA A 79 44.33 -71.18 -44.82
CA ALA A 79 43.52 -72.05 -45.65
C ALA A 79 43.62 -73.53 -45.21
N GLY A 80 42.46 -74.16 -45.04
CA GLY A 80 42.30 -75.61 -44.92
C GLY A 80 40.91 -76.00 -45.41
N ASN A 81 40.86 -76.76 -46.51
CA ASN A 81 39.67 -77.31 -47.15
C ASN A 81 38.82 -78.18 -46.20
N GLY A 82 37.49 -78.14 -46.36
CA GLY A 82 36.61 -79.23 -45.90
C GLY A 82 35.18 -78.82 -45.57
N ASP A 83 34.28 -79.17 -46.50
CA ASP A 83 32.92 -79.72 -46.27
C ASP A 83 31.94 -79.02 -45.31
N GLY A 84 30.89 -78.44 -45.91
CA GLY A 84 29.50 -78.66 -45.47
C GLY A 84 29.10 -78.33 -44.03
N SER A 85 29.14 -77.05 -43.63
CA SER A 85 28.14 -76.44 -42.73
C SER A 85 28.43 -74.94 -42.49
N ASP A 86 28.14 -74.06 -43.45
CA ASP A 86 28.10 -72.60 -43.20
C ASP A 86 26.71 -72.19 -42.69
N GLY A 87 26.31 -72.83 -41.59
CA GLY A 87 25.45 -72.22 -40.60
C GLY A 87 26.32 -72.09 -39.37
N ALA A 88 26.77 -70.87 -39.06
CA ALA A 88 27.40 -70.58 -37.78
C ALA A 88 26.37 -70.92 -36.69
N GLN A 89 26.41 -72.16 -36.24
CA GLN A 89 25.69 -72.69 -35.12
C GLN A 89 26.22 -71.92 -33.91
N LEU A 90 25.45 -70.95 -33.43
CA LEU A 90 25.62 -70.38 -32.10
C LEU A 90 25.30 -71.51 -31.12
N GLY A 91 26.31 -72.36 -30.88
CA GLY A 91 26.25 -73.56 -30.07
C GLY A 91 25.72 -73.23 -28.69
N GLY A 92 24.59 -73.85 -28.36
CA GLY A 92 23.96 -73.74 -27.06
C GLY A 92 24.73 -74.47 -25.96
N GLY A 93 24.59 -73.97 -24.75
CA GLY A 93 24.81 -74.69 -23.50
C GLY A 93 23.66 -74.40 -22.54
N GLY A 94 22.62 -75.24 -22.58
CA GLY A 94 21.67 -75.43 -21.47
C GLY A 94 20.49 -74.48 -21.33
N GLY A 95 19.45 -74.67 -22.14
CA GLY A 95 18.04 -74.45 -21.73
C GLY A 95 17.44 -73.04 -21.90
N GLY A 96 17.12 -72.63 -23.14
CA GLY A 96 16.11 -71.58 -23.41
C GLY A 96 16.39 -70.71 -24.64
N ALA A 97 15.52 -70.83 -25.66
CA ALA A 97 15.28 -70.00 -26.86
C ALA A 97 16.45 -69.17 -27.45
N GLY A 98 16.92 -69.51 -28.65
CA GLY A 98 17.72 -68.62 -29.50
C GLY A 98 16.84 -67.62 -30.28
N TRP A 99 17.46 -66.66 -30.98
CA TRP A 99 16.75 -65.73 -31.88
C TRP A 99 15.92 -66.50 -32.92
N GLN A 100 14.66 -66.12 -33.08
CA GLN A 100 13.71 -66.74 -34.00
C GLN A 100 13.46 -65.82 -35.19
N ILE A 101 13.23 -66.39 -36.37
CA ILE A 101 12.94 -65.65 -37.61
C ILE A 101 11.54 -66.05 -38.10
N SER A 102 10.69 -65.06 -38.39
CA SER A 102 9.37 -65.26 -39.03
C SER A 102 9.13 -64.18 -40.09
N GLY A 103 9.13 -64.60 -41.36
CA GLY A 103 9.15 -63.66 -42.49
C GLY A 103 10.38 -62.76 -42.43
N SER A 104 10.18 -61.45 -42.53
CA SER A 104 11.23 -60.43 -42.40
C SER A 104 11.51 -60.00 -40.95
N ASN A 105 10.90 -60.65 -39.95
CA ASN A 105 11.04 -60.29 -38.54
C ASN A 105 11.99 -61.24 -37.82
N VAL A 106 12.85 -60.67 -36.97
CA VAL A 106 13.71 -61.40 -36.02
C VAL A 106 13.26 -61.05 -34.60
N TYR A 107 13.07 -62.05 -33.72
CA TYR A 107 12.54 -61.82 -32.37
C TYR A 107 13.08 -62.81 -31.34
N PHE A 108 12.91 -62.46 -30.05
CA PHE A 108 13.35 -63.22 -28.89
C PHE A 108 12.23 -63.24 -27.84
N ASN A 109 11.69 -64.42 -27.52
CA ASN A 109 10.45 -64.55 -26.73
C ASN A 109 10.64 -65.01 -25.28
N ALA A 110 11.83 -65.42 -24.87
CA ALA A 110 12.09 -65.88 -23.50
C ALA A 110 13.54 -65.61 -23.09
N GLY A 111 13.76 -64.98 -21.93
CA GLY A 111 15.07 -64.58 -21.45
C GLY A 111 15.32 -63.08 -21.56
N ARG A 112 16.59 -62.67 -21.65
CA ARG A 112 17.04 -61.26 -21.69
C ARG A 112 18.09 -61.06 -22.77
N VAL A 113 18.09 -59.90 -23.42
CA VAL A 113 19.08 -59.51 -24.44
C VAL A 113 20.11 -58.57 -23.82
N GLY A 114 21.39 -58.96 -23.86
CA GLY A 114 22.51 -58.12 -23.42
C GLY A 114 23.33 -57.62 -24.62
N ILE A 115 23.63 -56.31 -24.65
CA ILE A 115 24.59 -55.70 -25.59
C ILE A 115 25.70 -55.06 -24.74
N GLY A 116 26.94 -55.53 -24.86
CA GLY A 116 28.05 -55.07 -24.02
C GLY A 116 28.06 -55.65 -22.59
N THR A 117 27.19 -56.63 -22.28
CA THR A 117 27.16 -57.38 -21.01
C THR A 117 26.76 -58.83 -21.26
N SER A 118 27.37 -59.78 -20.56
CA SER A 118 27.00 -61.21 -20.58
C SER A 118 25.96 -61.58 -19.52
N SER A 119 25.64 -60.67 -18.60
CA SER A 119 24.73 -60.89 -17.47
C SER A 119 23.68 -59.76 -17.43
N PRO A 120 22.70 -59.75 -18.33
CA PRO A 120 21.72 -58.68 -18.42
C PRO A 120 20.77 -58.64 -17.22
N SER A 121 20.59 -57.46 -16.63
CA SER A 121 19.66 -57.24 -15.50
C SER A 121 18.21 -56.98 -15.95
N TYR A 122 18.02 -56.62 -17.23
CA TYR A 122 16.73 -56.23 -17.81
C TYR A 122 16.45 -57.00 -19.11
N ALA A 123 15.21 -56.95 -19.60
CA ALA A 123 14.80 -57.61 -20.84
C ALA A 123 15.68 -57.21 -22.05
N LEU A 124 16.10 -55.94 -22.10
CA LEU A 124 17.17 -55.43 -22.94
C LEU A 124 18.13 -54.62 -22.05
N ASP A 125 19.39 -55.04 -21.94
CA ASP A 125 20.45 -54.37 -21.17
C ASP A 125 21.58 -53.98 -22.12
N VAL A 126 21.72 -52.67 -22.40
CA VAL A 126 22.73 -52.12 -23.30
C VAL A 126 23.74 -51.32 -22.49
N ARG A 127 25.02 -51.73 -22.53
CA ARG A 127 26.13 -51.06 -21.83
C ARG A 127 27.21 -50.67 -22.83
N ALA A 128 27.67 -49.43 -22.77
CA ALA A 128 28.71 -48.90 -23.65
C ALA A 128 29.63 -47.93 -22.90
N ASN A 129 30.91 -47.90 -23.27
CA ASN A 129 31.93 -47.00 -22.73
C ASN A 129 32.29 -45.85 -23.70
N GLY A 130 31.43 -45.58 -24.68
CA GLY A 130 31.60 -44.54 -25.71
C GLY A 130 30.45 -43.54 -25.73
N ASN A 131 30.49 -42.60 -26.68
CA ASN A 131 29.58 -41.44 -26.75
C ASN A 131 28.07 -41.80 -26.72
N ARG A 132 27.65 -42.92 -27.32
CA ARG A 132 26.23 -43.32 -27.37
C ARG A 132 26.07 -44.83 -27.16
N ALA A 133 25.22 -45.21 -26.22
CA ALA A 133 24.78 -46.60 -26.06
C ALA A 133 23.66 -46.96 -27.04
N ILE A 134 22.74 -46.03 -27.31
CA ILE A 134 21.61 -46.20 -28.24
C ILE A 134 21.50 -44.95 -29.11
N TYR A 135 21.35 -45.13 -30.43
CA TYR A 135 21.04 -44.07 -31.39
C TYR A 135 19.78 -44.46 -32.17
N ALA A 136 18.70 -43.71 -31.96
CA ALA A 136 17.43 -43.93 -32.63
C ALA A 136 17.06 -42.70 -33.46
N PHE A 137 16.98 -42.85 -34.78
CA PHE A 137 16.75 -41.78 -35.73
C PHE A 137 15.62 -42.15 -36.69
N ASN A 138 14.59 -41.29 -36.74
CA ASN A 138 13.51 -41.38 -37.70
C ASN A 138 13.66 -40.22 -38.70
N ASN A 139 13.92 -40.54 -39.97
CA ASN A 139 14.22 -39.56 -41.01
C ASN A 139 12.99 -39.13 -41.84
N ALA A 140 11.77 -39.44 -41.38
CA ALA A 140 10.57 -38.99 -42.05
C ALA A 140 10.36 -37.47 -41.85
N ASN A 141 10.19 -36.74 -42.95
CA ASN A 141 10.09 -35.27 -43.00
C ASN A 141 8.64 -34.73 -43.00
N SER A 142 7.65 -35.60 -42.80
CA SER A 142 6.23 -35.24 -42.69
C SER A 142 5.49 -36.26 -41.82
N GLY A 143 4.41 -35.84 -41.15
CA GLY A 143 3.63 -36.68 -40.24
C GLY A 143 4.14 -36.68 -38.79
N ASN A 144 3.41 -37.36 -37.89
CA ASN A 144 3.78 -37.51 -36.49
C ASN A 144 4.81 -38.64 -36.33
N ASN A 145 6.09 -38.28 -36.37
CA ASN A 145 7.19 -39.24 -36.33
C ASN A 145 7.89 -39.25 -34.97
N TYR A 146 8.18 -40.44 -34.46
CA TYR A 146 8.93 -40.63 -33.21
C TYR A 146 10.27 -41.32 -33.52
N GLY A 147 11.37 -40.77 -32.98
CA GLY A 147 12.66 -41.47 -32.94
C GLY A 147 12.66 -42.58 -31.89
N MET A 148 12.10 -42.28 -30.70
CA MET A 148 11.80 -43.25 -29.65
C MET A 148 10.41 -42.96 -29.07
N TYR A 149 9.63 -43.99 -28.77
CA TYR A 149 8.31 -43.87 -28.14
C TYR A 149 8.24 -44.80 -26.93
N GLY A 150 8.29 -44.21 -25.73
CA GLY A 150 8.01 -44.91 -24.48
C GLY A 150 6.54 -44.73 -24.10
N ARG A 151 5.86 -45.81 -23.73
CA ARG A 151 4.47 -45.78 -23.23
C ARG A 151 4.32 -46.77 -22.08
N THR A 152 3.60 -46.34 -21.05
CA THR A 152 3.13 -47.19 -19.97
C THR A 152 1.67 -46.88 -19.69
N ILE A 153 0.90 -47.90 -19.32
CA ILE A 153 -0.52 -47.80 -18.94
C ILE A 153 -0.71 -47.96 -17.42
N SER A 154 0.38 -48.14 -16.69
CA SER A 154 0.34 -48.30 -15.23
C SER A 154 0.11 -46.96 -14.56
N GLU A 155 -0.72 -46.94 -13.51
CA GLU A 155 -1.07 -45.76 -12.69
C GLU A 155 0.16 -45.04 -12.11
N ASN A 156 1.26 -45.78 -11.90
CA ASN A 156 2.54 -45.25 -11.40
C ASN A 156 3.69 -45.46 -12.41
N GLY A 157 3.36 -45.67 -13.68
CA GLY A 157 4.33 -46.03 -14.71
C GLY A 157 5.18 -44.83 -15.14
N ARG A 158 6.48 -45.07 -15.34
CA ARG A 158 7.39 -44.11 -16.01
C ARG A 158 7.69 -44.62 -17.42
N ALA A 159 7.24 -43.90 -18.44
CA ALA A 159 7.47 -44.27 -19.83
C ALA A 159 8.93 -44.08 -20.27
N ILE A 160 9.57 -43.01 -19.78
CA ILE A 160 10.99 -42.71 -19.96
C ILE A 160 11.50 -42.17 -18.62
N TYR A 161 12.60 -42.74 -18.10
CA TYR A 161 13.27 -42.27 -16.88
C TYR A 161 14.75 -42.02 -17.19
N GLY A 162 15.15 -40.74 -17.22
CA GLY A 162 16.53 -40.33 -17.42
C GLY A 162 17.18 -39.96 -16.08
N GLN A 163 18.20 -40.70 -15.68
CA GLN A 163 18.96 -40.45 -14.46
C GLN A 163 20.41 -40.19 -14.82
N ALA A 164 20.97 -39.11 -14.29
CA ALA A 164 22.39 -38.79 -14.39
C ALA A 164 22.94 -38.58 -12.97
N SER A 165 23.85 -39.45 -12.54
CA SER A 165 24.24 -39.62 -11.11
C SER A 165 25.64 -39.12 -10.78
N SER A 166 26.23 -38.23 -11.59
CA SER A 166 27.57 -37.72 -11.32
C SER A 166 27.57 -36.86 -10.05
N SER A 167 28.54 -37.08 -9.15
CA SER A 167 28.75 -36.24 -7.96
C SER A 167 29.59 -34.98 -8.24
N GLU A 168 30.13 -34.87 -9.46
CA GLU A 168 30.95 -33.73 -9.92
C GLU A 168 30.56 -33.35 -11.35
N GLY A 169 30.63 -32.06 -11.70
CA GLY A 169 30.26 -31.55 -13.02
C GLY A 169 28.75 -31.50 -13.30
N LEU A 170 28.37 -30.92 -14.45
CA LEU A 170 26.97 -30.83 -14.88
C LEU A 170 26.47 -32.20 -15.37
N SER A 171 25.48 -32.77 -14.69
CA SER A 171 24.80 -34.00 -15.09
C SER A 171 23.37 -33.69 -15.54
N VAL A 172 22.98 -34.11 -16.74
CA VAL A 172 21.63 -33.87 -17.30
C VAL A 172 20.93 -35.20 -17.51
N GLY A 173 19.81 -35.43 -16.80
CA GLY A 173 19.03 -36.66 -16.93
C GLY A 173 18.25 -36.74 -18.26
N VAL A 174 17.63 -35.63 -18.68
CA VAL A 174 16.92 -35.50 -19.96
C VAL A 174 17.23 -34.13 -20.57
N GLN A 175 17.75 -34.10 -21.80
CA GLN A 175 17.99 -32.86 -22.54
C GLN A 175 17.13 -32.84 -23.81
N GLY A 176 16.25 -31.84 -23.92
CA GLY A 176 15.48 -31.56 -25.12
C GLY A 176 16.11 -30.43 -25.94
N VAL A 177 16.48 -30.69 -27.20
CA VAL A 177 17.02 -29.69 -28.12
C VAL A 177 16.12 -29.60 -29.35
N ALA A 178 15.70 -28.39 -29.71
CA ALA A 178 14.87 -28.17 -30.88
C ALA A 178 15.38 -26.98 -31.70
N ASN A 179 15.72 -27.22 -32.97
CA ASN A 179 16.45 -26.27 -33.83
C ASN A 179 15.55 -25.53 -34.85
N SER A 180 14.22 -25.61 -34.71
CA SER A 180 13.28 -24.94 -35.62
C SER A 180 12.71 -23.65 -34.98
N PRO A 181 12.40 -22.61 -35.78
CA PRO A 181 11.90 -21.31 -35.27
C PRO A 181 10.61 -21.38 -34.44
N VAL A 182 9.84 -22.47 -34.54
CA VAL A 182 8.58 -22.69 -33.82
C VAL A 182 8.63 -23.93 -32.90
N ALA A 183 9.83 -24.45 -32.67
CA ALA A 183 10.01 -25.73 -31.99
C ALA A 183 9.93 -25.60 -30.47
N ARG A 184 9.58 -26.72 -29.82
CA ARG A 184 9.57 -26.84 -28.35
C ARG A 184 10.66 -27.83 -27.97
N GLY A 185 11.63 -27.39 -27.17
CA GLY A 185 12.71 -28.25 -26.67
C GLY A 185 12.19 -29.35 -25.74
N VAL A 186 11.28 -28.99 -24.84
CA VAL A 186 10.54 -29.88 -23.94
C VAL A 186 9.08 -29.42 -23.90
N LEU A 187 8.13 -30.34 -24.01
CA LEU A 187 6.68 -30.08 -23.95
C LEU A 187 6.03 -31.01 -22.93
N GLY A 188 5.61 -30.45 -21.80
CA GLY A 188 4.81 -31.13 -20.80
C GLY A 188 3.32 -30.87 -21.03
N ILE A 189 2.54 -31.91 -21.33
CA ILE A 189 1.07 -31.81 -21.51
C ILE A 189 0.42 -32.81 -20.56
N SER A 190 -0.45 -32.32 -19.68
CA SER A 190 -1.45 -33.16 -19.01
C SER A 190 -2.74 -33.12 -19.84
N GLN A 191 -3.25 -34.28 -20.26
CA GLN A 191 -4.44 -34.38 -21.12
C GLN A 191 -5.74 -34.61 -20.33
N ALA A 192 -5.66 -34.81 -19.02
CA ALA A 192 -6.84 -35.01 -18.19
C ALA A 192 -7.67 -33.72 -18.14
N SER A 193 -9.00 -33.86 -18.29
CA SER A 193 -9.96 -32.74 -18.25
C SER A 193 -10.48 -32.45 -16.84
N ASP A 194 -10.09 -33.26 -15.86
CA ASP A 194 -10.40 -33.16 -14.44
C ASP A 194 -9.19 -33.64 -13.60
N GLY A 195 -9.17 -33.28 -12.31
CA GLY A 195 -8.05 -33.53 -11.39
C GLY A 195 -6.87 -32.56 -11.53
N ASP A 196 -5.88 -32.71 -10.66
CA ASP A 196 -4.72 -31.80 -10.53
C ASP A 196 -3.62 -32.09 -11.57
N GLY A 197 -3.98 -32.14 -12.86
CA GLY A 197 -3.05 -32.51 -13.92
C GLY A 197 -1.85 -31.56 -14.06
N ILE A 198 -0.63 -32.03 -13.78
CA ILE A 198 0.59 -31.22 -13.86
C ILE A 198 1.32 -31.47 -15.19
N GLY A 199 1.49 -30.41 -16.00
CA GLY A 199 2.27 -30.49 -17.26
C GLY A 199 3.78 -30.59 -17.03
N VAL A 200 4.31 -29.79 -16.10
CA VAL A 200 5.72 -29.81 -15.67
C VAL A 200 5.76 -29.67 -14.15
N TYR A 201 6.35 -30.65 -13.46
CA TYR A 201 6.55 -30.63 -12.01
C TYR A 201 8.05 -30.54 -11.73
N GLY A 202 8.47 -29.43 -11.12
CA GLY A 202 9.85 -29.22 -10.69
C GLY A 202 9.95 -29.36 -9.17
N GLU A 203 10.91 -30.14 -8.69
CA GLU A 203 11.16 -30.34 -7.26
C GLU A 203 12.68 -30.27 -7.01
N THR A 204 13.05 -29.63 -5.91
CA THR A 204 14.43 -29.60 -5.39
C THR A 204 14.40 -29.96 -3.92
N ASN A 205 15.22 -30.95 -3.54
CA ASN A 205 15.43 -31.30 -2.13
C ASN A 205 16.54 -30.45 -1.47
N SER A 206 17.28 -29.67 -2.26
CA SER A 206 18.28 -28.73 -1.74
C SER A 206 17.61 -27.40 -1.39
N SER A 207 17.93 -26.86 -0.22
CA SER A 207 17.48 -25.53 0.23
C SER A 207 17.95 -24.39 -0.67
N ASP A 208 19.06 -24.57 -1.37
CA ASP A 208 19.64 -23.59 -2.29
C ASP A 208 19.34 -23.92 -3.76
N GLY A 209 18.64 -25.03 -4.01
CA GLY A 209 18.31 -25.48 -5.35
C GLY A 209 17.10 -24.76 -5.94
N PHE A 210 16.97 -24.80 -7.26
CA PHE A 210 15.85 -24.21 -7.98
C PHE A 210 14.96 -25.32 -8.55
N ALA A 211 13.66 -25.32 -8.19
CA ALA A 211 12.68 -26.21 -8.82
C ALA A 211 12.42 -25.85 -10.30
N GLY A 212 12.58 -24.58 -10.67
CA GLY A 212 12.61 -24.09 -12.04
C GLY A 212 13.67 -22.98 -12.20
N TYR A 213 14.46 -23.03 -13.26
CA TYR A 213 15.55 -22.06 -13.53
C TYR A 213 15.53 -21.66 -15.01
N PHE A 214 15.26 -20.38 -15.29
CA PHE A 214 15.09 -19.84 -16.63
C PHE A 214 16.15 -18.76 -16.91
N THR A 215 16.81 -18.82 -18.07
CA THR A 215 17.80 -17.82 -18.49
C THR A 215 17.49 -17.28 -19.88
N GLY A 216 17.66 -15.96 -20.07
CA GLY A 216 17.35 -15.25 -21.31
C GLY A 216 15.85 -15.11 -21.60
N GLY A 217 15.51 -14.35 -22.65
CA GLY A 217 14.15 -14.30 -23.22
C GLY A 217 13.05 -13.69 -22.35
N LYS A 218 11.81 -14.11 -22.59
CA LYS A 218 10.58 -13.70 -21.89
C LYS A 218 9.89 -14.94 -21.30
N SER A 219 9.25 -14.77 -20.15
CA SER A 219 8.30 -15.73 -19.61
C SER A 219 6.87 -15.35 -20.01
N PHE A 220 6.02 -16.32 -20.32
CA PHE A 220 4.62 -16.12 -20.68
C PHE A 220 3.73 -17.08 -19.90
N VAL A 221 2.71 -16.53 -19.23
CA VAL A 221 1.67 -17.28 -18.52
C VAL A 221 0.33 -16.76 -19.04
N GLU A 222 -0.49 -17.63 -19.63
CA GLU A 222 -1.77 -17.24 -20.22
C GLU A 222 -2.89 -17.12 -19.16
N GLY A 223 -2.86 -18.01 -18.17
CA GLY A 223 -3.81 -18.02 -17.05
C GLY A 223 -3.27 -17.35 -15.78
N PRO A 224 -4.04 -17.44 -14.68
CA PRO A 224 -3.59 -17.04 -13.34
C PRO A 224 -2.24 -17.64 -12.93
N LEU A 225 -1.31 -16.79 -12.47
CA LEU A 225 -0.06 -17.19 -11.84
C LEU A 225 -0.19 -17.15 -10.32
N GLY A 226 -0.31 -18.33 -9.69
CA GLY A 226 -0.24 -18.48 -8.23
C GLY A 226 1.21 -18.62 -7.76
N VAL A 227 1.57 -17.91 -6.68
CA VAL A 227 2.82 -18.08 -5.93
C VAL A 227 2.44 -18.44 -4.49
N GLY A 228 2.72 -19.68 -4.08
CA GLY A 228 2.25 -20.23 -2.80
C GLY A 228 0.85 -20.85 -2.85
N LEU A 229 0.09 -20.62 -3.93
CA LEU A 229 -1.31 -21.01 -4.06
C LEU A 229 -1.52 -22.06 -5.17
N THR A 230 -2.42 -23.02 -4.93
CA THR A 230 -2.88 -23.98 -5.97
C THR A 230 -4.16 -23.54 -6.67
N THR A 231 -4.91 -22.60 -6.09
CA THR A 231 -6.16 -22.04 -6.65
C THR A 231 -6.12 -20.50 -6.64
N PRO A 232 -5.30 -19.86 -7.49
CA PRO A 232 -5.22 -18.41 -7.56
C PRO A 232 -6.55 -17.78 -7.99
N LEU A 233 -6.93 -16.66 -7.36
CA LEU A 233 -8.17 -15.94 -7.65
C LEU A 233 -7.97 -14.73 -8.59
N ALA A 234 -6.72 -14.41 -8.91
CA ALA A 234 -6.32 -13.28 -9.73
C ALA A 234 -5.26 -13.67 -10.78
N ALA A 235 -5.01 -12.79 -11.75
CA ALA A 235 -4.03 -13.03 -12.81
C ALA A 235 -2.61 -13.26 -12.29
N VAL A 236 -2.23 -12.58 -11.20
CA VAL A 236 -1.05 -12.89 -10.38
C VAL A 236 -1.51 -12.84 -8.93
N ASP A 237 -1.33 -13.93 -8.19
CA ASP A 237 -1.81 -14.09 -6.81
C ASP A 237 -0.68 -14.68 -5.94
N VAL A 238 -0.31 -13.98 -4.88
CA VAL A 238 0.86 -14.30 -4.06
C VAL A 238 0.40 -14.48 -2.61
N GLU A 239 0.61 -15.68 -2.06
CA GLU A 239 0.49 -15.93 -0.64
C GLU A 239 1.81 -15.57 0.05
N GLY A 240 1.84 -14.40 0.70
CA GLY A 240 3.02 -13.82 1.36
C GLY A 240 3.46 -12.49 0.75
N ASP A 241 4.76 -12.18 0.87
CA ASP A 241 5.32 -10.89 0.46
C ASP A 241 5.78 -10.89 -1.00
N LEU A 242 5.42 -9.83 -1.75
CA LEU A 242 6.01 -9.52 -3.05
C LEU A 242 7.09 -8.43 -2.90
N SER A 243 8.37 -8.80 -3.10
CA SER A 243 9.49 -7.84 -3.07
C SER A 243 10.03 -7.58 -4.48
N VAL A 244 10.07 -6.30 -4.90
CA VAL A 244 10.74 -5.86 -6.13
C VAL A 244 12.00 -5.08 -5.75
N ARG A 245 13.17 -5.56 -6.19
CA ARG A 245 14.47 -4.95 -5.91
C ARG A 245 15.17 -4.58 -7.22
N GLY A 246 15.82 -3.41 -7.25
CA GLY A 246 16.58 -2.95 -8.42
C GLY A 246 15.73 -2.61 -9.65
N ALA A 247 14.41 -2.49 -9.50
CA ALA A 247 13.46 -2.17 -10.56
C ALA A 247 12.23 -1.44 -9.98
N ASN A 248 11.45 -0.80 -10.85
CA ASN A 248 10.18 -0.19 -10.47
C ASN A 248 9.05 -1.24 -10.53
N LEU A 249 8.22 -1.31 -9.49
CA LEU A 249 6.92 -1.96 -9.57
C LEU A 249 5.93 -1.00 -10.23
N LEU A 250 5.66 -1.18 -11.53
CA LEU A 250 4.63 -0.42 -12.24
C LEU A 250 3.29 -1.15 -12.15
N LEU A 251 2.38 -0.64 -11.33
CA LEU A 251 0.99 -1.12 -11.26
C LEU A 251 0.15 -0.42 -12.35
N GLY A 252 0.08 -1.02 -13.53
CA GLY A 252 -0.69 -0.49 -14.66
C GLY A 252 -2.18 -0.78 -14.53
N PHE A 253 -2.98 0.21 -14.09
CA PHE A 253 -4.43 0.09 -14.03
C PHE A 253 -5.08 0.44 -15.38
N TYR A 254 -5.07 -0.50 -16.33
CA TYR A 254 -5.79 -0.34 -17.60
C TYR A 254 -7.14 -1.03 -17.53
N ASN A 255 -8.24 -0.27 -17.57
CA ASN A 255 -9.59 -0.83 -17.66
C ASN A 255 -10.41 -0.06 -18.72
N VAL A 256 -11.01 -0.80 -19.65
CA VAL A 256 -11.93 -0.29 -20.69
C VAL A 256 -13.41 -0.64 -20.42
N ALA A 257 -13.74 -1.24 -19.27
CA ALA A 257 -15.12 -1.55 -18.91
C ALA A 257 -15.42 -1.19 -17.44
N THR A 258 -16.52 -0.46 -17.27
CA THR A 258 -17.03 0.12 -16.02
C THR A 258 -17.39 -0.94 -14.97
N THR A 259 -16.62 -1.03 -13.88
CA THR A 259 -17.04 -0.88 -12.46
C THR A 259 -15.82 -1.21 -11.59
N GLU A 260 -15.36 -0.21 -10.84
CA GLU A 260 -14.09 -0.07 -10.13
C GLU A 260 -13.57 -1.26 -9.31
N ARG A 261 -12.24 -1.44 -9.32
CA ARG A 261 -11.40 -1.56 -8.11
C ARG A 261 -10.03 -0.93 -8.37
N LYS A 262 -9.56 -0.03 -7.51
CA LYS A 262 -8.28 0.69 -7.70
C LYS A 262 -7.16 0.15 -6.80
N ILE A 263 -7.36 -0.05 -5.50
CA ILE A 263 -6.52 -0.89 -4.62
C ILE A 263 -7.48 -1.42 -3.54
N HIS A 264 -7.60 -2.73 -3.34
CA HIS A 264 -8.45 -3.33 -2.29
C HIS A 264 -7.53 -4.04 -1.29
N ALA A 265 -7.37 -3.46 -0.10
CA ALA A 265 -6.68 -4.10 1.00
C ALA A 265 -7.71 -4.47 2.08
N MET A 266 -7.68 -5.70 2.58
CA MET A 266 -8.50 -6.13 3.73
C MET A 266 -7.86 -5.74 5.07
N ALA A 267 -6.72 -5.05 5.03
CA ALA A 267 -5.92 -4.55 6.16
C ALA A 267 -5.27 -3.21 5.78
N ASP A 268 -4.49 -2.62 6.70
CA ASP A 268 -3.82 -1.33 6.51
C ASP A 268 -2.86 -1.34 5.31
N ILE A 269 -2.92 -0.31 4.48
CA ILE A 269 -1.87 -0.05 3.48
C ILE A 269 -0.72 0.62 4.22
N GLN A 270 0.27 -0.18 4.62
CA GLN A 270 1.52 0.34 5.20
C GLN A 270 2.47 0.73 4.07
N MET A 271 2.74 2.04 3.93
CA MET A 271 3.76 2.58 3.04
C MET A 271 4.97 2.98 3.88
N TRP A 272 6.04 2.19 3.85
CA TRP A 272 7.26 2.45 4.63
C TRP A 272 8.33 3.09 3.75
N THR A 273 8.93 4.20 4.19
CA THR A 273 10.18 4.70 3.61
C THR A 273 11.33 3.88 4.18
N ASN A 274 12.07 3.17 3.34
CA ASN A 274 13.31 2.54 3.77
C ASN A 274 14.37 3.65 3.96
N TYR A 275 15.00 3.68 5.13
CA TYR A 275 16.02 4.64 5.53
C TYR A 275 17.28 4.40 4.67
N LEU A 276 17.46 5.17 3.59
CA LEU A 276 18.76 5.23 2.91
C LEU A 276 19.58 6.32 3.61
N ASN A 277 20.66 5.90 4.27
CA ASN A 277 21.69 6.73 4.90
C ASN A 277 22.42 7.63 3.88
N ASN A 278 21.74 8.54 3.19
CA ASN A 278 22.40 9.56 2.35
C ASN A 278 21.87 10.98 2.54
N GLY A 279 20.94 11.23 3.46
CA GLY A 279 20.49 12.59 3.76
C GLY A 279 19.73 13.29 2.63
N ALA A 280 19.19 12.57 1.64
CA ALA A 280 18.30 13.14 0.64
C ALA A 280 16.84 13.12 1.11
N GLU A 281 16.18 14.27 0.97
CA GLU A 281 14.83 14.58 1.43
C GLU A 281 13.75 13.65 0.84
N TYR A 282 12.76 13.32 1.66
CA TYR A 282 11.70 12.35 1.36
C TYR A 282 10.46 13.03 0.74
N SER A 283 10.11 12.69 -0.50
CA SER A 283 8.79 12.99 -1.08
C SER A 283 8.06 11.71 -1.48
N TRP A 284 6.77 11.63 -1.19
CA TRP A 284 5.92 10.44 -1.40
C TRP A 284 4.97 10.59 -2.58
N TRP A 285 4.86 11.80 -3.17
CA TRP A 285 4.13 12.07 -4.40
C TRP A 285 4.82 13.16 -5.21
N ASP A 286 5.73 12.76 -6.11
CA ASP A 286 6.19 13.61 -7.21
C ASP A 286 5.17 13.56 -8.35
N ALA A 287 4.61 14.72 -8.72
CA ALA A 287 3.80 14.84 -9.93
C ALA A 287 4.67 15.36 -11.08
N ILE A 288 4.97 14.52 -12.07
CA ILE A 288 5.54 14.96 -13.35
C ILE A 288 4.38 15.45 -14.23
N TYR A 289 3.93 16.67 -13.98
CA TYR A 289 3.05 17.39 -14.89
C TYR A 289 3.88 18.44 -15.61
N ASP A 290 3.85 18.45 -16.95
CA ASP A 290 4.33 19.52 -17.85
C ASP A 290 5.77 19.52 -18.38
N GLY A 291 6.65 18.62 -17.94
CA GLY A 291 8.05 18.58 -18.43
C GLY A 291 8.98 19.62 -17.81
N SER A 292 8.55 20.35 -16.77
CA SER A 292 9.39 21.22 -15.93
C SER A 292 10.17 20.49 -14.82
N GLY A 293 10.07 19.17 -14.75
CA GLY A 293 10.71 18.33 -13.74
C GLY A 293 9.77 17.88 -12.61
N PRO A 294 10.24 17.01 -11.71
CA PRO A 294 9.46 16.59 -10.55
C PRO A 294 9.19 17.76 -9.61
N LYS A 295 7.96 17.86 -9.11
CA LYS A 295 7.58 18.79 -8.03
C LYS A 295 6.99 17.97 -6.90
N GLU A 296 7.51 18.22 -5.71
CA GLU A 296 6.95 17.67 -4.49
C GLU A 296 5.58 18.30 -4.22
N MET A 297 4.57 17.43 -4.11
CA MET A 297 3.19 17.83 -3.89
C MET A 297 2.77 17.73 -2.43
N LEU A 298 3.31 16.75 -1.70
CA LEU A 298 2.94 16.45 -0.32
C LEU A 298 4.16 15.81 0.38
N ARG A 299 4.52 16.30 1.56
CA ARG A 299 5.63 15.83 2.43
C ARG A 299 5.07 15.48 3.82
N VAL A 300 5.43 14.33 4.39
CA VAL A 300 5.23 13.99 5.81
C VAL A 300 6.63 13.81 6.33
N GLU A 301 7.04 14.70 7.23
CA GLU A 301 8.37 14.63 7.79
C GLU A 301 8.41 13.58 8.89
N ALA A 302 9.35 12.64 8.80
CA ALA A 302 9.58 11.61 9.81
C ALA A 302 10.26 12.15 11.10
N GLY A 303 10.25 13.47 11.29
CA GLY A 303 10.80 14.14 12.47
C GLY A 303 9.88 14.02 13.70
N PRO A 304 10.34 14.50 14.87
CA PRO A 304 9.55 14.44 16.12
C PRO A 304 8.24 15.23 16.07
N THR A 305 8.08 16.12 15.09
CA THR A 305 6.87 16.93 14.87
C THR A 305 5.86 16.25 13.93
N GLY A 306 6.31 15.34 13.06
CA GLY A 306 5.42 14.66 12.11
C GLY A 306 4.76 15.60 11.08
N ASP A 307 5.44 16.69 10.71
CA ASP A 307 4.84 17.77 9.93
C ASP A 307 4.33 17.30 8.56
N VAL A 308 3.13 17.75 8.18
CA VAL A 308 2.53 17.48 6.87
C VAL A 308 2.53 18.76 6.04
N LEU A 309 3.35 18.80 4.98
CA LEU A 309 3.44 19.93 4.05
C LEU A 309 2.73 19.58 2.75
N ALA A 310 1.89 20.49 2.26
CA ALA A 310 1.23 20.36 0.96
C ALA A 310 1.58 21.55 0.08
N ASN A 311 1.95 21.29 -1.18
CA ASN A 311 2.05 22.32 -2.21
C ASN A 311 0.66 22.56 -2.83
N GLY A 312 -0.28 23.02 -2.01
CA GLY A 312 -1.69 23.15 -2.35
C GLY A 312 -2.59 23.29 -1.12
N ALA A 313 -3.90 23.20 -1.33
CA ALA A 313 -4.89 23.31 -0.27
C ALA A 313 -5.30 21.94 0.30
N PHE A 314 -5.52 21.87 1.61
CA PHE A 314 -6.32 20.82 2.23
C PHE A 314 -7.80 21.18 2.07
N VAL A 315 -8.54 20.36 1.32
CA VAL A 315 -9.98 20.53 1.11
C VAL A 315 -10.71 19.44 1.87
N SER A 316 -11.54 19.83 2.83
CA SER A 316 -12.35 18.91 3.64
C SER A 316 -13.85 19.20 3.44
N ASN A 317 -14.70 18.28 3.90
CA ASN A 317 -16.16 18.44 3.83
C ASN A 317 -16.73 19.34 4.95
N GLY A 318 -15.98 19.59 6.03
CA GLY A 318 -16.40 20.45 7.12
C GLY A 318 -16.34 21.93 6.73
N LEU A 319 -16.99 22.79 7.51
CA LEU A 319 -17.12 24.22 7.19
C LEU A 319 -16.58 25.17 8.26
N ASP A 320 -16.07 24.60 9.35
CA ASP A 320 -15.60 25.31 10.53
C ASP A 320 -14.23 24.80 11.01
N TYR A 321 -13.54 25.68 11.72
CA TYR A 321 -12.34 25.36 12.48
C TYR A 321 -12.73 25.23 13.95
N ALA A 322 -12.36 24.10 14.55
CA ALA A 322 -12.62 23.79 15.93
C ALA A 322 -11.33 23.47 16.71
N GLU A 323 -11.41 23.63 18.02
CA GLU A 323 -10.39 23.16 18.96
C GLU A 323 -11.04 22.25 20.01
N GLY A 324 -10.30 21.24 20.46
CA GLY A 324 -10.75 20.33 21.50
C GLY A 324 -10.66 20.96 22.88
N PHE A 325 -11.80 21.06 23.57
CA PHE A 325 -11.86 21.48 24.98
C PHE A 325 -12.34 20.34 25.86
N LYS A 326 -11.81 20.25 27.08
CA LYS A 326 -12.28 19.28 28.08
C LYS A 326 -13.69 19.64 28.52
N ILE A 327 -14.51 18.64 28.81
CA ILE A 327 -15.85 18.89 29.31
C ILE A 327 -15.82 19.22 30.81
N GLY A 328 -16.50 20.30 31.20
CA GLY A 328 -16.76 20.67 32.60
C GLY A 328 -18.11 20.16 33.11
N GLU A 329 -19.00 19.74 32.22
CA GLU A 329 -20.31 19.15 32.52
C GLU A 329 -20.68 18.04 31.54
N GLU A 330 -21.65 17.23 31.93
CA GLU A 330 -22.21 16.20 31.06
C GLU A 330 -23.31 16.74 30.12
N GLY A 331 -23.50 16.04 29.01
CA GLY A 331 -24.61 16.28 28.09
C GLY A 331 -24.41 17.47 27.14
N LEU A 332 -23.17 17.91 26.90
CA LEU A 332 -22.88 18.88 25.84
C LEU A 332 -23.16 18.26 24.46
N GLU A 333 -23.98 18.94 23.68
CA GLU A 333 -24.46 18.50 22.38
C GLU A 333 -24.04 19.46 21.26
N PRO A 334 -23.95 18.97 20.00
CA PRO A 334 -23.74 19.85 18.86
C PRO A 334 -24.73 21.02 18.80
N GLY A 335 -24.21 22.21 18.49
CA GLY A 335 -24.96 23.45 18.47
C GLY A 335 -25.11 24.16 19.81
N ASP A 336 -24.70 23.55 20.93
CA ASP A 336 -24.65 24.22 22.23
C ASP A 336 -23.64 25.38 22.20
N VAL A 337 -24.09 26.57 22.59
CA VAL A 337 -23.24 27.72 22.88
C VAL A 337 -22.54 27.48 24.21
N VAL A 338 -21.22 27.59 24.22
CA VAL A 338 -20.40 27.26 25.39
C VAL A 338 -19.52 28.40 25.85
N MET A 339 -19.17 28.37 27.13
CA MET A 339 -18.24 29.27 27.79
C MET A 339 -17.17 28.47 28.51
N ILE A 340 -16.03 29.11 28.73
CA ILE A 340 -14.94 28.57 29.53
C ILE A 340 -15.32 28.64 31.02
N VAL A 341 -14.94 27.61 31.78
CA VAL A 341 -15.06 27.60 33.24
C VAL A 341 -14.11 28.64 33.83
N ASP A 342 -14.62 29.54 34.67
CA ASP A 342 -13.78 30.54 35.33
C ASP A 342 -12.70 29.87 36.20
N GLY A 343 -11.44 30.26 36.01
CA GLY A 343 -10.28 29.64 36.66
C GLY A 343 -9.81 28.31 36.07
N ASP A 344 -10.52 27.71 35.10
CA ASP A 344 -10.13 26.47 34.43
C ASP A 344 -10.31 26.56 32.91
N TRP A 345 -9.28 27.08 32.24
CA TRP A 345 -9.30 27.43 30.82
C TRP A 345 -9.42 26.23 29.87
N GLU A 346 -9.13 25.02 30.35
CA GLU A 346 -9.23 23.80 29.55
C GLU A 346 -10.67 23.27 29.49
N ARG A 347 -11.53 23.68 30.44
CA ARG A 347 -12.89 23.15 30.58
C ARG A 347 -13.96 24.10 30.09
N ILE A 348 -15.01 23.52 29.52
CA ILE A 348 -16.18 24.25 29.02
C ILE A 348 -17.50 23.80 29.66
N LEU A 349 -18.46 24.71 29.70
CA LEU A 349 -19.85 24.51 30.11
C LEU A 349 -20.78 25.18 29.10
N ARG A 350 -22.06 24.80 29.06
CA ARG A 350 -23.11 25.55 28.39
C ARG A 350 -23.15 26.97 28.94
N ALA A 351 -23.28 27.94 28.04
CA ALA A 351 -23.66 29.28 28.43
C ALA A 351 -25.15 29.27 28.83
N ASP A 352 -25.44 29.66 30.06
CA ASP A 352 -26.78 29.68 30.66
C ASP A 352 -27.21 31.08 31.11
N GLU A 353 -26.36 32.09 30.88
CA GLU A 353 -26.65 33.48 31.15
C GLU A 353 -26.55 34.35 29.88
N PRO A 354 -27.38 35.39 29.77
CA PRO A 354 -27.32 36.31 28.65
C PRO A 354 -26.05 37.17 28.70
N TYR A 355 -25.32 37.28 27.60
CA TYR A 355 -24.05 38.03 27.50
C TYR A 355 -22.94 37.49 28.41
N ALA A 356 -22.77 36.16 28.46
CA ALA A 356 -21.72 35.50 29.25
C ALA A 356 -20.32 36.04 28.92
N ASN A 357 -19.53 36.35 29.95
CA ASN A 357 -18.23 37.03 29.80
C ASN A 357 -17.10 36.13 29.24
N LEU A 358 -17.20 34.81 29.41
CA LEU A 358 -16.22 33.82 28.94
C LEU A 358 -16.74 32.98 27.77
N LEU A 359 -17.64 33.56 26.98
CA LEU A 359 -18.18 32.96 25.77
C LEU A 359 -17.05 32.61 24.79
N VAL A 360 -16.94 31.34 24.41
CA VAL A 360 -15.81 30.84 23.60
C VAL A 360 -16.23 30.41 22.20
N GLY A 361 -17.34 29.70 22.06
CA GLY A 361 -17.67 29.03 20.81
C GLY A 361 -18.95 28.22 20.88
N VAL A 362 -19.10 27.33 19.90
CA VAL A 362 -20.25 26.42 19.79
C VAL A 362 -19.73 25.00 19.60
N ILE A 363 -20.36 24.00 20.22
CA ILE A 363 -19.98 22.60 19.97
C ILE A 363 -20.23 22.25 18.50
N SER A 364 -19.18 21.83 17.79
CA SER A 364 -19.25 21.47 16.38
C SER A 364 -19.65 20.00 16.19
N GLU A 365 -20.47 19.73 15.18
CA GLU A 365 -20.79 18.36 14.77
C GLU A 365 -19.77 17.80 13.76
N ARG A 366 -19.29 18.66 12.84
CA ARG A 366 -18.53 18.24 11.65
C ARG A 366 -17.45 19.27 11.28
N PRO A 367 -16.48 19.52 12.16
CA PRO A 367 -15.39 20.46 11.90
C PRO A 367 -14.54 20.03 10.70
N SER A 368 -14.06 21.02 9.93
CA SER A 368 -13.10 20.81 8.83
C SER A 368 -11.71 20.53 9.35
N PHE A 369 -11.32 21.26 10.39
CA PHE A 369 -10.04 21.16 11.04
C PHE A 369 -10.27 21.17 12.55
N ILE A 370 -9.61 20.26 13.26
CA ILE A 370 -9.67 20.17 14.72
C ILE A 370 -8.25 20.27 15.26
N ALA A 371 -8.00 21.25 16.12
CA ALA A 371 -6.79 21.32 16.93
C ALA A 371 -7.00 20.69 18.32
N GLY A 372 -5.94 20.23 18.98
CA GLY A 372 -5.98 19.80 20.38
C GLY A 372 -6.59 18.40 20.65
N MET A 373 -7.05 17.70 19.61
CA MET A 373 -7.54 16.31 19.70
C MET A 373 -6.61 15.34 18.94
N SER A 374 -5.30 15.46 19.18
CA SER A 374 -4.24 14.68 18.50
C SER A 374 -4.03 13.29 19.11
N PHE A 375 -3.09 12.52 18.56
CA PHE A 375 -2.62 11.26 19.17
C PHE A 375 -2.12 11.44 20.60
N ASP A 376 -1.53 12.58 20.93
CA ASP A 376 -1.11 12.88 22.30
C ASP A 376 -2.33 13.04 23.23
N ALA A 377 -3.41 13.64 22.72
CA ALA A 377 -4.67 13.72 23.46
C ALA A 377 -5.29 12.32 23.64
N GLU A 378 -5.22 11.45 22.62
CA GLU A 378 -5.61 10.03 22.73
C GLU A 378 -4.81 9.31 23.82
N LEU A 379 -3.49 9.39 23.78
CA LEU A 379 -2.62 8.74 24.77
C LEU A 379 -2.75 9.33 26.17
N ALA A 380 -3.12 10.60 26.29
CA ALA A 380 -3.34 11.27 27.57
C ALA A 380 -4.74 10.98 28.17
N ALA A 381 -5.71 10.58 27.34
CA ALA A 381 -7.08 10.28 27.81
C ALA A 381 -7.13 9.09 28.77
N ASP A 382 -6.20 8.14 28.64
CA ASP A 382 -5.96 7.06 29.59
C ASP A 382 -4.47 6.66 29.57
N ALA A 383 -3.76 7.05 30.63
CA ALA A 383 -2.32 6.84 30.72
C ALA A 383 -1.89 5.37 30.76
N ASP A 384 -2.76 4.47 31.25
CA ASP A 384 -2.46 3.04 31.34
C ASP A 384 -2.60 2.38 29.96
N LEU A 385 -3.69 2.68 29.24
CA LEU A 385 -3.85 2.27 27.85
C LEU A 385 -2.78 2.90 26.94
N GLY A 386 -2.40 4.16 27.17
CA GLY A 386 -1.31 4.80 26.44
C GLY A 386 0.07 4.16 26.68
N ARG A 387 0.31 3.57 27.87
CA ARG A 387 1.51 2.72 28.10
C ARG A 387 1.41 1.40 27.33
N GLN A 388 0.28 0.71 27.42
CA GLN A 388 0.04 -0.55 26.71
C GLN A 388 0.14 -0.38 25.19
N TYR A 389 -0.36 0.73 24.66
CA TYR A 389 -0.23 1.07 23.24
C TYR A 389 1.23 1.12 22.80
N ARG A 390 2.08 1.85 23.53
CA ARG A 390 3.51 1.97 23.22
C ARG A 390 4.26 0.64 23.30
N GLU A 391 3.89 -0.21 24.26
CA GLU A 391 4.43 -1.57 24.36
C GLU A 391 4.01 -2.43 23.17
N ALA A 392 2.73 -2.38 22.77
CA ALA A 392 2.23 -3.11 21.59
C ALA A 392 2.90 -2.65 20.28
N VAL A 393 3.15 -1.33 20.11
CA VAL A 393 3.94 -0.77 19.00
C VAL A 393 5.36 -1.32 19.01
N THR A 394 6.01 -1.35 20.17
CA THR A 394 7.39 -1.87 20.31
C THR A 394 7.47 -3.36 19.97
N ASN A 395 6.40 -4.12 20.27
CA ASN A 395 6.30 -5.54 20.00
C ASN A 395 5.71 -5.87 18.61
N GLU A 396 5.44 -4.87 17.77
CA GLU A 396 4.82 -5.02 16.45
C GLU A 396 3.47 -5.78 16.46
N ASP A 397 2.71 -5.71 17.57
CA ASP A 397 1.41 -6.39 17.72
C ASP A 397 0.27 -5.55 17.14
N GLY A 398 0.09 -5.65 15.83
CA GLY A 398 -0.93 -4.91 15.08
C GLY A 398 -2.37 -5.13 15.56
N ALA A 399 -2.72 -6.29 16.13
CA ALA A 399 -4.07 -6.56 16.60
C ALA A 399 -4.36 -5.78 17.89
N THR A 400 -3.42 -5.80 18.83
CA THR A 400 -3.53 -5.04 20.08
C THR A 400 -3.49 -3.54 19.86
N ILE A 401 -2.61 -3.06 18.95
CA ILE A 401 -2.53 -1.64 18.55
C ILE A 401 -3.90 -1.13 18.09
N ARG A 402 -4.58 -1.85 17.20
CA ARG A 402 -5.91 -1.47 16.69
C ARG A 402 -6.98 -1.44 17.79
N SER A 403 -7.00 -2.45 18.65
CA SER A 403 -7.96 -2.54 19.76
C SER A 403 -7.82 -1.37 20.75
N ILE A 404 -6.59 -1.07 21.15
CA ILE A 404 -6.30 0.03 22.09
C ILE A 404 -6.61 1.39 21.43
N SER A 405 -6.22 1.58 20.16
CA SER A 405 -6.49 2.82 19.42
C SER A 405 -7.98 3.18 19.40
N ASN A 406 -8.85 2.20 19.11
CA ASN A 406 -10.29 2.42 19.11
C ASN A 406 -10.80 2.84 20.49
N THR A 407 -10.32 2.16 21.54
CA THR A 407 -10.69 2.48 22.92
C THR A 407 -10.23 3.88 23.33
N LEU A 408 -8.99 4.28 22.99
CA LEU A 408 -8.48 5.62 23.29
C LEU A 408 -9.28 6.72 22.58
N ARG A 409 -9.65 6.51 21.31
CA ARG A 409 -10.53 7.43 20.56
C ARG A 409 -11.87 7.65 21.24
N GLU A 410 -12.52 6.56 21.68
CA GLU A 410 -13.77 6.66 22.43
C GLU A 410 -13.60 7.50 23.70
N ARG A 411 -12.53 7.28 24.48
CA ARG A 411 -12.24 8.07 25.68
C ARG A 411 -12.03 9.55 25.38
N VAL A 412 -11.30 9.90 24.33
CA VAL A 412 -11.14 11.31 23.91
C VAL A 412 -12.48 11.95 23.64
N THR A 413 -13.38 11.30 22.90
CA THR A 413 -14.71 11.88 22.59
C THR A 413 -15.64 12.03 23.81
N GLN A 414 -15.37 11.27 24.88
CA GLN A 414 -16.07 11.38 26.16
C GLN A 414 -15.52 12.50 27.03
N GLN A 415 -14.22 12.81 26.94
CA GLN A 415 -13.57 13.81 27.79
C GLN A 415 -13.43 15.18 27.12
N ILE A 416 -13.41 15.22 25.79
CA ILE A 416 -13.09 16.38 24.98
C ILE A 416 -14.16 16.56 23.89
N LYS A 417 -14.62 17.80 23.68
CA LYS A 417 -15.52 18.17 22.59
C LYS A 417 -14.88 19.18 21.64
N PRO A 418 -15.14 19.08 20.33
CA PRO A 418 -14.71 20.10 19.38
C PRO A 418 -15.58 21.35 19.52
N VAL A 419 -14.97 22.47 19.85
CA VAL A 419 -15.61 23.78 19.92
C VAL A 419 -15.22 24.58 18.68
N ALA A 420 -16.20 24.90 17.84
CA ALA A 420 -16.00 25.78 16.70
C ALA A 420 -15.66 27.20 17.17
N LEU A 421 -14.56 27.72 16.64
CA LEU A 421 -14.08 29.08 16.91
C LEU A 421 -14.22 29.99 15.68
N ALA A 422 -14.38 29.40 14.50
CA ALA A 422 -14.63 30.11 13.25
C ALA A 422 -15.35 29.22 12.23
N GLY A 423 -16.11 29.84 11.33
CA GLY A 423 -16.77 29.15 10.21
C GLY A 423 -18.28 29.01 10.39
N ARG A 424 -18.92 28.17 9.58
CA ARG A 424 -20.38 28.04 9.54
C ARG A 424 -20.82 26.84 10.36
N VAL A 425 -21.63 27.08 11.39
CA VAL A 425 -22.05 26.05 12.34
C VAL A 425 -23.55 26.16 12.59
N PRO A 426 -24.29 25.04 12.65
CA PRO A 426 -25.65 25.02 13.20
C PRO A 426 -25.61 25.34 14.70
N VAL A 427 -26.30 26.40 15.12
CA VAL A 427 -26.32 26.86 16.52
C VAL A 427 -27.73 26.76 17.05
N LYS A 428 -27.88 26.24 18.27
CA LYS A 428 -29.15 26.29 19.00
C LYS A 428 -29.46 27.73 19.37
N VAL A 429 -30.68 28.19 19.09
CA VAL A 429 -31.09 29.57 19.31
C VAL A 429 -32.47 29.66 19.95
N ASP A 430 -32.70 30.74 20.69
CA ASP A 430 -33.99 31.07 21.33
C ASP A 430 -34.48 32.45 20.88
N ALA A 431 -35.50 32.44 20.02
CA ALA A 431 -36.17 33.62 19.49
C ALA A 431 -37.28 34.16 20.41
N SER A 432 -37.47 33.59 21.61
CA SER A 432 -38.35 34.16 22.64
C SER A 432 -37.83 35.52 23.14
N PHE A 433 -36.53 35.77 22.98
CA PHE A 433 -35.87 37.06 23.24
C PHE A 433 -35.92 38.03 22.05
N GLY A 434 -36.63 37.63 20.98
CA GLY A 434 -36.86 38.39 19.77
C GLY A 434 -36.48 37.60 18.52
N ALA A 435 -37.26 37.80 17.45
CA ALA A 435 -37.00 37.20 16.14
C ALA A 435 -35.56 37.42 15.69
N ILE A 436 -34.93 36.35 15.20
CA ILE A 436 -33.57 36.35 14.66
C ILE A 436 -33.67 36.40 13.14
N ARG A 437 -32.97 37.35 12.52
CA ARG A 437 -32.92 37.51 11.07
C ARG A 437 -31.49 37.31 10.57
N PRO A 438 -31.31 36.88 9.32
CA PRO A 438 -29.98 36.85 8.70
C PRO A 438 -29.29 38.22 8.80
N GLY A 439 -28.05 38.24 9.27
CA GLY A 439 -27.26 39.43 9.55
C GLY A 439 -27.30 39.91 11.00
N ASP A 440 -28.23 39.41 11.81
CA ASP A 440 -28.26 39.74 13.24
C ASP A 440 -27.05 39.16 13.96
N ARG A 441 -26.47 39.94 14.87
CA ARG A 441 -25.48 39.41 15.82
C ARG A 441 -26.19 38.63 16.91
N LEU A 442 -25.55 37.54 17.32
CA LEU A 442 -26.05 36.70 18.40
C LEU A 442 -25.12 36.74 19.60
N THR A 443 -25.70 36.54 20.78
CA THR A 443 -25.01 36.40 22.07
C THR A 443 -25.60 35.20 22.82
N SER A 444 -25.02 34.78 23.94
CA SER A 444 -25.62 33.72 24.77
C SER A 444 -26.98 34.17 25.33
N SER A 445 -27.88 33.22 25.60
CA SER A 445 -29.19 33.47 26.19
C SER A 445 -29.28 32.89 27.61
N SER A 446 -30.37 33.17 28.32
CA SER A 446 -30.68 32.47 29.58
C SER A 446 -31.22 31.05 29.37
N THR A 447 -31.50 30.66 28.13
CA THR A 447 -31.84 29.27 27.78
C THR A 447 -30.51 28.53 27.58
N PRO A 448 -30.16 27.54 28.43
CA PRO A 448 -28.84 26.93 28.44
C PRO A 448 -28.43 26.39 27.07
N GLY A 449 -27.22 26.73 26.64
CA GLY A 449 -26.65 26.33 25.35
C GLY A 449 -27.27 27.02 24.14
N HIS A 450 -28.21 27.97 24.31
CA HIS A 450 -28.84 28.66 23.18
C HIS A 450 -28.31 30.09 23.02
N ALA A 451 -28.17 30.53 21.76
CA ALA A 451 -27.92 31.92 21.43
C ALA A 451 -29.23 32.70 21.29
N MET A 452 -29.19 34.01 21.50
CA MET A 452 -30.29 34.93 21.23
C MET A 452 -29.80 36.16 20.46
N VAL A 453 -30.73 36.90 19.87
CA VAL A 453 -30.42 38.18 19.21
C VAL A 453 -29.74 39.16 20.17
N GLN A 454 -28.66 39.78 19.72
CA GLN A 454 -27.91 40.77 20.48
C GLN A 454 -28.60 42.15 20.41
N ARG A 455 -28.96 42.70 21.57
CA ARG A 455 -29.68 43.98 21.73
C ARG A 455 -28.84 45.10 22.31
N ARG A 456 -27.78 44.78 23.05
CA ARG A 456 -26.84 45.75 23.63
C ARG A 456 -25.40 45.35 23.34
N SER A 457 -24.49 46.30 23.53
CA SER A 457 -23.05 46.03 23.38
C SER A 457 -22.58 44.99 24.39
N GLY A 458 -21.76 44.03 23.96
CA GLY A 458 -21.33 42.92 24.81
C GLY A 458 -20.67 41.77 24.02
N PRO A 459 -20.39 40.64 24.71
CA PRO A 459 -19.94 39.41 24.08
C PRO A 459 -20.91 38.93 23.00
N SER A 460 -20.39 38.56 21.84
CA SER A 460 -21.11 38.08 20.68
C SER A 460 -20.49 36.76 20.22
N ILE A 461 -21.32 35.78 19.84
CA ILE A 461 -20.84 34.49 19.32
C ILE A 461 -20.62 34.50 17.81
N GLY A 462 -21.37 35.34 17.08
CA GLY A 462 -21.34 35.35 15.62
C GLY A 462 -22.50 36.10 14.97
N ILE A 463 -22.65 35.89 13.67
CA ILE A 463 -23.67 36.51 12.83
C ILE A 463 -24.59 35.43 12.27
N ALA A 464 -25.90 35.59 12.44
CA ALA A 464 -26.90 34.68 11.91
C ALA A 464 -26.87 34.66 10.37
N LEU A 465 -26.83 33.48 9.76
CA LEU A 465 -26.97 33.31 8.30
C LEU A 465 -28.38 32.88 7.90
N GLU A 466 -29.13 32.36 8.86
CA GLU A 466 -30.53 31.97 8.77
C GLU A 466 -31.34 32.71 9.84
N GLY A 467 -32.67 32.63 9.77
CA GLY A 467 -33.56 33.32 10.70
C GLY A 467 -34.61 32.40 11.29
N ILE A 468 -35.19 32.82 12.41
CA ILE A 468 -36.30 32.17 13.10
C ILE A 468 -37.16 33.24 13.78
N ASP A 469 -38.47 33.18 13.58
CA ASP A 469 -39.39 34.24 14.04
C ASP A 469 -39.75 34.13 15.53
N SER A 470 -39.82 32.91 16.09
CA SER A 470 -40.23 32.66 17.48
C SER A 470 -39.83 31.26 17.96
N GLY A 471 -39.71 31.08 19.28
CA GLY A 471 -39.41 29.79 19.91
C GLY A 471 -37.94 29.39 19.80
N THR A 472 -37.63 28.12 20.08
CA THR A 472 -36.27 27.57 19.97
C THR A 472 -36.08 26.80 18.66
N GLY A 473 -34.83 26.76 18.16
CA GLY A 473 -34.49 26.02 16.95
C GLY A 473 -32.98 25.95 16.72
N GLN A 474 -32.57 25.39 15.59
CA GLN A 474 -31.19 25.48 15.11
C GLN A 474 -31.14 26.31 13.83
N ILE A 475 -30.19 27.23 13.76
CA ILE A 475 -29.93 28.05 12.57
C ILE A 475 -28.43 28.05 12.27
N THR A 476 -28.07 28.20 11.01
CA THR A 476 -26.67 28.37 10.62
C THR A 476 -26.17 29.75 11.03
N VAL A 477 -25.03 29.80 11.72
CA VAL A 477 -24.37 31.03 12.18
C VAL A 477 -22.93 31.04 11.68
N LEU A 478 -22.46 32.19 11.23
CA LEU A 478 -21.03 32.43 11.03
C LEU A 478 -20.40 32.74 12.39
N ILE A 479 -19.68 31.78 12.94
CA ILE A 479 -19.02 31.84 14.25
C ILE A 479 -17.85 32.82 14.19
N GLN A 480 -17.93 33.86 15.02
CA GLN A 480 -16.93 34.93 15.15
C GLN A 480 -16.98 35.51 16.58
N PRO A 481 -16.52 34.75 17.60
CA PRO A 481 -16.58 35.19 18.98
C PRO A 481 -15.82 36.50 19.17
N CYS A 482 -16.50 37.54 19.63
CA CYS A 482 -15.88 38.84 19.87
C CYS A 482 -16.72 39.71 20.81
N TRP A 483 -16.14 40.80 21.30
CA TRP A 483 -16.94 41.87 21.89
C TRP A 483 -17.48 42.76 20.77
N ALA A 484 -18.81 42.88 20.66
CA ALA A 484 -19.47 43.65 19.62
C ALA A 484 -20.20 44.86 20.21
N ALA A 485 -19.93 46.05 19.66
CA ALA A 485 -20.74 47.23 19.89
C ALA A 485 -21.99 47.18 19.01
N VAL A 486 -23.17 47.46 19.59
CA VAL A 486 -24.36 47.72 18.76
C VAL A 486 -24.23 49.14 18.21
N ASN A 487 -23.87 49.25 16.93
CA ASN A 487 -23.70 50.55 16.27
C ASN A 487 -25.06 51.04 15.75
N VAL A 488 -25.63 52.05 16.39
CA VAL A 488 -26.84 52.73 15.90
C VAL A 488 -26.41 53.65 14.74
N PRO A 489 -26.90 53.47 13.49
CA PRO A 489 -26.52 54.35 12.39
C PRO A 489 -27.10 55.75 12.63
N GLY A 490 -26.21 56.74 12.75
CA GLY A 490 -26.57 58.15 12.93
C GLY A 490 -26.30 58.62 14.36
N GLY A 491 -25.38 59.57 14.50
CA GLY A 491 -24.94 60.13 15.78
C GLY A 491 -26.09 60.70 16.61
N ALA A 492 -26.60 59.88 17.51
CA ALA A 492 -27.07 60.26 18.82
C ALA A 492 -26.86 59.03 19.69
N ILE A 493 -26.02 59.14 20.71
CA ILE A 493 -26.07 58.18 21.80
C ILE A 493 -27.53 58.25 22.27
N ARG A 494 -28.30 57.18 22.10
CA ARG A 494 -29.57 57.00 22.83
C ARG A 494 -29.32 55.98 23.94
N PRO A 495 -28.62 56.31 25.04
CA PRO A 495 -28.70 55.52 26.25
C PRO A 495 -29.78 56.19 27.11
N ALA A 496 -31.04 56.10 26.70
CA ALA A 496 -32.07 56.74 27.50
C ALA A 496 -33.46 56.22 27.22
N ALA A 497 -33.97 56.16 25.99
CA ALA A 497 -35.42 56.08 25.84
C ALA A 497 -36.05 54.81 26.46
N ASP A 498 -35.49 53.62 26.24
CA ASP A 498 -36.09 52.38 26.76
C ASP A 498 -35.69 52.09 28.21
N GLU A 499 -34.46 52.45 28.62
CA GLU A 499 -34.02 52.36 30.03
C GLU A 499 -34.67 53.44 30.92
N LEU A 500 -34.98 54.62 30.39
CA LEU A 500 -35.70 55.70 31.07
C LEU A 500 -37.19 55.39 31.16
N ASN A 501 -37.77 54.76 30.13
CA ASN A 501 -39.15 54.27 30.21
C ASN A 501 -39.28 53.10 31.21
N ALA A 502 -38.31 52.18 31.24
CA ALA A 502 -38.28 51.10 32.23
C ALA A 502 -37.99 51.61 33.65
N ALA A 503 -37.12 52.62 33.82
CA ALA A 503 -36.85 53.25 35.10
C ALA A 503 -38.04 54.10 35.59
N ALA A 504 -38.78 54.76 34.69
CA ALA A 504 -40.01 55.48 35.01
C ALA A 504 -41.12 54.52 35.46
N ASP A 505 -41.30 53.40 34.77
CA ASP A 505 -42.26 52.34 35.16
C ASP A 505 -41.87 51.71 36.51
N MET A 506 -40.57 51.51 36.76
CA MET A 506 -40.08 50.99 38.05
C MET A 506 -40.25 52.01 39.19
N ALA A 507 -40.08 53.32 38.92
CA ALA A 507 -40.31 54.38 39.89
C ALA A 507 -41.81 54.53 40.24
N GLU A 508 -42.70 54.37 39.27
CA GLU A 508 -44.16 54.36 39.49
C GLU A 508 -44.56 53.17 40.37
N ARG A 509 -44.04 51.97 40.07
CA ARG A 509 -44.28 50.76 40.89
C ARG A 509 -43.72 50.86 42.32
N VAL A 510 -42.59 51.54 42.51
CA VAL A 510 -42.04 51.79 43.86
C VAL A 510 -42.92 52.77 44.63
N SER A 511 -43.42 53.83 43.99
CA SER A 511 -44.33 54.78 44.62
C SER A 511 -45.66 54.14 45.04
N GLU A 512 -46.23 53.23 44.23
CA GLU A 512 -47.41 52.45 44.60
C GLU A 512 -47.15 51.51 45.79
N LEU A 513 -45.95 50.94 45.86
CA LEU A 513 -45.55 50.06 46.96
C LEU A 513 -45.37 50.85 48.27
N GLU A 514 -44.73 52.01 48.21
CA GLU A 514 -44.58 52.92 49.36
C GLU A 514 -45.94 53.37 49.89
N ALA A 515 -46.87 53.77 49.01
CA ALA A 515 -48.24 54.12 49.41
C ALA A 515 -48.99 52.95 50.06
N THR A 516 -48.73 51.72 49.62
CA THR A 516 -49.32 50.51 50.21
C THR A 516 -48.74 50.23 51.60
N VAL A 517 -47.42 50.42 51.77
CA VAL A 517 -46.75 50.27 53.06
C VAL A 517 -47.24 51.32 54.07
N GLU A 518 -47.39 52.58 53.67
CA GLU A 518 -47.95 53.64 54.51
C GLU A 518 -49.37 53.30 54.99
N ARG A 519 -50.21 52.80 54.08
CA ARG A 519 -51.60 52.39 54.39
C ARG A 519 -51.65 51.20 55.34
N LEU A 520 -50.77 50.22 55.15
CA LEU A 520 -50.66 49.07 56.05
C LEU A 520 -50.15 49.50 57.43
N THR A 521 -49.26 50.48 57.48
CA THR A 521 -48.72 51.02 58.74
C THR A 521 -49.81 51.75 59.52
N GLN A 522 -50.63 52.58 58.86
CA GLN A 522 -51.82 53.20 59.48
C GLN A 522 -52.83 52.17 59.99
N ILE A 523 -53.09 51.10 59.24
CA ILE A 523 -54.00 50.03 59.69
C ILE A 523 -53.42 49.32 60.93
N ILE A 524 -52.12 49.10 60.99
CA ILE A 524 -51.45 48.49 62.15
C ILE A 524 -51.49 49.41 63.37
N GLU A 525 -51.39 50.73 63.18
CA GLU A 525 -51.55 51.73 64.24
C GLU A 525 -53.00 51.88 64.72
N GLU A 526 -54.00 51.73 63.85
CA GLU A 526 -55.42 51.69 64.23
C GLU A 526 -55.84 50.36 64.89
N MET A 527 -55.06 49.30 64.70
CA MET A 527 -55.25 48.00 65.34
C MET A 527 -54.58 47.88 66.72
N HIS A 528 -53.69 48.80 67.09
CA HIS A 528 -53.13 48.95 68.44
C HIS A 528 -53.95 49.94 69.27
#